data_AF-A0A358NEV8-F1
#
_entry.id   AF-A0A358NEV8-F1
#
_cell.length_a   1.000
_cell.length_b   1.000
_cell.length_c   1.000
_cell.angle_alpha   90.00
_cell.angle_beta   90.00
_cell.angle_gamma   90.00
#
_symmetry.space_group_name_H-M   'P 1'
#
loop_
_entity.id
_entity.type
_entity.pdbx_description
1 polymer ?
#
loop_
_entity_poly.entity_id
_entity_poly.type
_entity_poly.pdbx_seq_one_letter_code
_entity_poly.pdbx_strand_id
1 'polypeptide(L)'
;MKFHHLTDYRSLMIVKGSKEIQLLEDMAPHENIGINISELFSGVGKINILNEFIESNRFLIRDKQYMFYPWGVAKKSYLPSFLNLHGKTCSCVCGAEIMRGIAKAMGMNVPALKNATGDGDTDLGEKAEAVLNGLKTYDAVVAHINGADEAAHRMNMQEKIRFIEKTDREFLRIIYENIKNTALTIVSDHQTSSITGKHEKGPVDYISNIREEFTWQR
;
A
#
# COMPACT_ATOMS: atom_id res chain seq x y z
N MET A 1 22.73 -10.13 -10.18
CA MET A 1 21.73 -9.38 -9.40
C MET A 1 21.44 -8.08 -10.13
N LYS A 2 20.20 -7.58 -10.06
CA LYS A 2 19.86 -6.23 -10.52
C LYS A 2 19.31 -5.45 -9.34
N PHE A 3 19.64 -4.17 -9.25
CA PHE A 3 19.16 -3.28 -8.20
C PHE A 3 18.51 -2.07 -8.87
N HIS A 4 17.30 -1.74 -8.46
CA HIS A 4 16.49 -0.67 -9.02
C HIS A 4 16.04 0.23 -7.89
N HIS A 5 16.42 1.51 -7.95
CA HIS A 5 15.80 2.52 -7.10
C HIS A 5 14.34 2.73 -7.53
N LEU A 6 13.44 2.85 -6.55
CA LEU A 6 12.03 3.14 -6.80
C LEU A 6 11.74 4.61 -6.44
N THR A 7 11.41 4.88 -5.18
CA THR A 7 11.12 6.22 -4.64
C THR A 7 11.70 6.34 -3.24
N ASP A 8 12.11 7.56 -2.85
CA ASP A 8 12.65 7.89 -1.53
C ASP A 8 13.75 6.90 -1.04
N TYR A 9 13.45 6.10 -0.02
CA TYR A 9 14.37 5.09 0.53
C TYR A 9 14.11 3.67 -0.02
N ARG A 10 13.09 3.51 -0.88
CA ARG A 10 12.63 2.20 -1.39
C ARG A 10 13.40 1.81 -2.63
N SER A 11 13.82 0.54 -2.65
CA SER A 11 14.54 -0.06 -3.77
C SER A 11 14.11 -1.50 -3.96
N LEU A 12 14.18 -1.99 -5.20
CA LEU A 12 13.92 -3.39 -5.55
C LEU A 12 15.22 -4.07 -5.95
N MET A 13 15.48 -5.22 -5.32
CA MET A 13 16.60 -6.08 -5.66
C MET A 13 16.09 -7.37 -6.31
N ILE A 14 16.58 -7.65 -7.52
CA ILE A 14 16.24 -8.85 -8.28
C ILE A 14 17.45 -9.80 -8.28
N VAL A 15 17.28 -10.95 -7.64
CA VAL A 15 18.28 -12.01 -7.55
C VAL A 15 17.78 -13.28 -8.23
N LYS A 16 18.70 -14.16 -8.62
CA LYS A 16 18.34 -15.50 -9.08
C LYS A 16 17.78 -16.27 -7.87
N GLY A 17 16.57 -16.79 -7.99
CA GLY A 17 15.92 -17.49 -6.88
C GLY A 17 16.69 -18.74 -6.45
N SER A 18 16.85 -18.91 -5.13
CA SER A 18 17.30 -20.14 -4.48
C SER A 18 16.30 -20.54 -3.40
N LYS A 19 16.38 -21.78 -2.89
CA LYS A 19 15.56 -22.20 -1.74
C LYS A 19 15.91 -21.40 -0.49
N GLU A 20 17.18 -21.11 -0.27
CA GLU A 20 17.67 -20.33 0.88
C GLU A 20 17.06 -18.93 0.91
N ILE A 21 17.02 -18.24 -0.23
CA ILE A 21 16.41 -16.90 -0.32
C ILE A 21 14.91 -16.97 0.00
N GLN A 22 14.21 -17.97 -0.53
CA GLN A 22 12.76 -18.13 -0.33
C GLN A 22 12.37 -18.49 1.10
N LEU A 23 13.31 -19.00 1.90
CA LEU A 23 13.10 -19.36 3.30
C LEU A 23 13.53 -18.25 4.27
N LEU A 24 13.98 -17.09 3.76
CA LEU A 24 14.24 -15.94 4.62
C LEU A 24 12.93 -15.49 5.29
N GLU A 25 13.01 -15.31 6.60
CA GLU A 25 11.93 -14.71 7.37
C GLU A 25 11.71 -13.26 6.93
N ASP A 26 10.45 -12.80 7.00
CA ASP A 26 10.16 -11.40 6.74
C ASP A 26 10.59 -10.56 7.94
N MET A 27 11.22 -9.44 7.66
CA MET A 27 11.88 -8.59 8.64
C MET A 27 11.54 -7.15 8.32
N ALA A 28 10.25 -6.84 8.33
CA ALA A 28 9.78 -5.50 8.01
C ALA A 28 10.36 -4.47 8.98
N PRO A 29 10.96 -3.36 8.50
CA PRO A 29 11.64 -2.39 9.36
C PRO A 29 10.76 -1.79 10.46
N HIS A 30 9.45 -1.62 10.20
CA HIS A 30 8.51 -1.03 11.16
C HIS A 30 8.19 -1.97 12.34
N GLU A 31 8.38 -3.29 12.18
CA GLU A 31 8.16 -4.26 13.26
C GLU A 31 9.43 -4.54 14.08
N ASN A 32 10.60 -4.16 13.55
CA ASN A 32 11.92 -4.54 14.06
C ASN A 32 12.76 -3.34 14.55
N ILE A 33 12.10 -2.23 14.90
CA ILE A 33 12.76 -1.02 15.41
C ILE A 33 13.47 -1.34 16.74
N GLY A 34 14.76 -1.00 16.83
CA GLY A 34 15.56 -1.17 18.04
C GLY A 34 16.23 -2.55 18.19
N ILE A 35 15.97 -3.49 17.27
CA ILE A 35 16.62 -4.80 17.26
C ILE A 35 18.09 -4.65 16.82
N ASN A 36 18.96 -5.49 17.38
CA ASN A 36 20.38 -5.50 17.02
C ASN A 36 20.58 -5.99 15.56
N ILE A 37 21.40 -5.27 14.79
CA ILE A 37 21.66 -5.59 13.38
C ILE A 37 22.23 -7.00 13.19
N SER A 38 23.10 -7.50 14.07
CA SER A 38 23.68 -8.85 13.90
C SER A 38 22.63 -9.95 14.09
N GLU A 39 21.64 -9.71 14.95
CA GLU A 39 20.51 -10.62 15.16
C GLU A 39 19.57 -10.57 13.95
N LEU A 40 19.18 -9.36 13.56
CA LEU A 40 18.28 -9.11 12.44
C LEU A 40 18.83 -9.67 11.11
N PHE A 41 20.13 -9.53 10.85
CA PHE A 41 20.74 -9.99 9.61
C PHE A 41 21.30 -11.42 9.70
N SER A 42 21.05 -12.17 10.78
CA SER A 42 21.60 -13.52 10.96
C SER A 42 21.18 -14.51 9.86
N GLY A 43 19.96 -14.36 9.31
CA GLY A 43 19.48 -15.13 8.16
C GLY A 43 20.07 -14.64 6.84
N VAL A 44 19.94 -13.34 6.56
CA VAL A 44 20.41 -12.72 5.31
C VAL A 44 21.92 -12.83 5.14
N GLY A 45 22.69 -12.73 6.22
CA GLY A 45 24.14 -12.84 6.24
C GLY A 45 24.67 -14.22 5.82
N LYS A 46 23.84 -15.27 5.88
CA LYS A 46 24.19 -16.61 5.39
C LYS A 46 24.11 -16.72 3.87
N ILE A 47 23.45 -15.78 3.21
CA ILE A 47 23.28 -15.78 1.76
C ILE A 47 24.37 -14.91 1.15
N ASN A 48 25.42 -15.54 0.62
CA ASN A 48 26.64 -14.86 0.13
C ASN A 48 26.36 -13.60 -0.70
N ILE A 49 25.47 -13.70 -1.71
CA ILE A 49 25.17 -12.56 -2.60
C ILE A 49 24.50 -11.38 -1.87
N LEU A 50 23.70 -11.65 -0.83
CA LEU A 50 23.04 -10.61 -0.04
C LEU A 50 24.01 -9.99 0.96
N ASN A 51 24.80 -10.83 1.63
CA ASN A 51 25.82 -10.38 2.57
C ASN A 51 26.87 -9.50 1.87
N GLU A 52 27.40 -9.96 0.72
CA GLU A 52 28.34 -9.20 -0.10
C GLU A 52 27.74 -7.87 -0.54
N PHE A 53 26.46 -7.85 -0.95
CA PHE A 53 25.78 -6.62 -1.32
C PHE A 53 25.68 -5.63 -0.15
N ILE A 54 25.29 -6.08 1.05
CA ILE A 54 25.17 -5.22 2.22
C ILE A 54 26.54 -4.65 2.60
N GLU A 55 27.55 -5.52 2.77
CA GLU A 55 28.88 -5.11 3.22
C GLU A 55 29.56 -4.16 2.23
N SER A 56 29.44 -4.42 0.93
CA SER A 56 30.01 -3.58 -0.13
C SER A 56 29.29 -2.24 -0.30
N ASN A 57 28.09 -2.09 0.28
CA ASN A 57 27.28 -0.88 0.18
C ASN A 57 27.00 -0.24 1.55
N ARG A 58 27.90 -0.45 2.52
CA ARG A 58 27.93 0.35 3.75
C ARG A 58 28.54 1.72 3.47
N PHE A 59 27.91 2.77 3.96
CA PHE A 59 28.41 4.15 3.80
C PHE A 59 28.14 5.00 5.03
N LEU A 60 28.86 6.12 5.15
CA LEU A 60 28.75 7.06 6.28
C LEU A 60 28.10 8.37 5.82
N ILE A 61 27.13 8.86 6.59
CA ILE A 61 26.59 10.22 6.47
C ILE A 61 26.57 10.84 7.86
N ARG A 62 27.29 11.96 8.07
CA ARG A 62 27.36 12.68 9.35
C ARG A 62 27.68 11.74 10.53
N ASP A 63 28.72 10.93 10.37
CA ASP A 63 29.21 9.95 11.35
C ASP A 63 28.21 8.84 11.73
N LYS A 64 27.12 8.70 10.97
CA LYS A 64 26.19 7.58 11.07
C LYS A 64 26.41 6.62 9.91
N GLN A 65 26.45 5.34 10.23
CA GLN A 65 26.58 4.27 9.25
C GLN A 65 25.20 3.89 8.70
N TYR A 66 25.13 3.79 7.38
CA TYR A 66 23.96 3.37 6.62
C TYR A 66 24.30 2.14 5.80
N MET A 67 23.28 1.35 5.51
CA MET A 67 23.34 0.19 4.62
C MET A 67 21.99 0.01 3.93
N PHE A 68 21.95 -0.75 2.85
CA PHE A 68 20.69 -1.25 2.34
C PHE A 68 20.17 -2.38 3.22
N TYR A 69 18.88 -2.37 3.50
CA TYR A 69 18.19 -3.39 4.29
C TYR A 69 17.33 -4.23 3.33
N PRO A 70 17.78 -5.43 2.91
CA PRO A 70 16.96 -6.35 2.13
C PRO A 70 15.93 -7.04 3.03
N TRP A 71 14.65 -6.85 2.71
CA TRP A 71 13.52 -7.53 3.36
C TRP A 71 12.38 -7.69 2.33
N GLY A 72 11.28 -8.34 2.71
CA GLY A 72 10.13 -8.51 1.81
C GLY A 72 10.43 -9.44 0.64
N VAL A 73 11.02 -10.61 0.91
CA VAL A 73 11.34 -11.57 -0.16
C VAL A 73 10.05 -12.01 -0.85
N ALA A 74 10.02 -11.82 -2.18
CA ALA A 74 8.92 -12.25 -3.01
C ALA A 74 9.42 -13.03 -4.24
N LYS A 75 8.63 -14.02 -4.66
CA LYS A 75 8.80 -14.70 -5.93
C LYS A 75 7.83 -14.12 -6.95
N LYS A 76 8.27 -13.95 -8.20
CA LYS A 76 7.37 -13.58 -9.30
C LYS A 76 6.19 -14.55 -9.33
N SER A 77 4.99 -14.00 -9.15
CA SER A 77 3.72 -14.71 -9.24
C SER A 77 2.91 -14.16 -10.40
N TYR A 78 2.06 -15.01 -10.97
CA TYR A 78 1.08 -14.60 -11.97
C TYR A 78 -0.28 -14.52 -11.30
N LEU A 79 -0.90 -13.34 -11.38
CA LEU A 79 -2.26 -13.13 -10.90
C LEU A 79 -3.22 -13.21 -12.10
N PRO A 80 -4.41 -13.82 -11.95
CA PRO A 80 -5.46 -13.69 -12.95
C PRO A 80 -5.86 -12.22 -13.06
N SER A 81 -6.22 -11.78 -14.28
CA SER A 81 -6.68 -10.41 -14.47
C SER A 81 -8.04 -10.19 -13.79
N PHE A 82 -8.32 -8.95 -13.37
CA PHE A 82 -9.61 -8.59 -12.79
C PHE A 82 -10.76 -8.88 -13.78
N LEU A 83 -10.52 -8.65 -15.07
CA LEU A 83 -11.46 -8.99 -16.14
C LEU A 83 -11.74 -10.50 -16.21
N ASN A 84 -10.71 -11.35 -16.10
CA ASN A 84 -10.90 -12.80 -16.15
C ASN A 84 -11.64 -13.32 -14.91
N LEU A 85 -11.42 -12.71 -13.74
CA LEU A 85 -12.07 -13.11 -12.50
C LEU A 85 -13.53 -12.66 -12.41
N HIS A 86 -13.83 -11.45 -12.86
CA HIS A 86 -15.12 -10.79 -12.59
C HIS A 86 -15.93 -10.44 -13.84
N GLY A 87 -15.36 -10.59 -15.04
CA GLY A 87 -15.99 -10.14 -16.29
C GLY A 87 -16.15 -8.63 -16.37
N LYS A 88 -15.42 -7.87 -15.55
CA LYS A 88 -15.53 -6.42 -15.38
C LYS A 88 -14.21 -5.73 -15.60
N THR A 89 -14.23 -4.51 -16.13
CA THR A 89 -13.07 -3.63 -16.19
C THR A 89 -12.91 -2.86 -14.87
N CYS A 90 -11.68 -2.55 -14.47
CA CYS A 90 -11.42 -1.89 -13.19
C CYS A 90 -10.28 -0.88 -13.26
N SER A 91 -10.45 0.23 -12.53
CA SER A 91 -9.40 1.22 -12.27
C SER A 91 -9.03 1.23 -10.78
N CYS A 92 -7.74 1.26 -10.46
CA CYS A 92 -7.24 1.27 -9.09
C CYS A 92 -6.55 2.62 -8.78
N VAL A 93 -7.23 3.46 -8.00
CA VAL A 93 -6.74 4.76 -7.52
C VAL A 93 -5.92 4.53 -6.24
N CYS A 94 -4.59 4.58 -6.33
CA CYS A 94 -3.73 4.29 -5.19
C CYS A 94 -2.40 5.07 -5.25
N GLY A 95 -1.84 5.37 -4.06
CA GLY A 95 -0.48 5.92 -3.91
C GLY A 95 0.54 4.87 -3.49
N ALA A 96 0.12 3.84 -2.74
CA ALA A 96 1.02 2.80 -2.24
C ALA A 96 1.51 1.90 -3.39
N GLU A 97 2.84 1.73 -3.49
CA GLU A 97 3.49 0.95 -4.56
C GLU A 97 3.03 -0.52 -4.60
N ILE A 98 2.76 -1.12 -3.44
CA ILE A 98 2.24 -2.50 -3.36
C ILE A 98 0.89 -2.62 -4.08
N MET A 99 -0.03 -1.69 -3.84
CA MET A 99 -1.34 -1.67 -4.47
C MET A 99 -1.25 -1.37 -5.98
N ARG A 100 -0.35 -0.47 -6.37
CA ARG A 100 -0.06 -0.21 -7.79
C ARG A 100 0.48 -1.46 -8.48
N GLY A 101 1.34 -2.21 -7.80
CA GLY A 101 1.90 -3.48 -8.28
C GLY A 101 0.83 -4.55 -8.49
N ILE A 102 -0.04 -4.76 -7.49
CA ILE A 102 -1.17 -5.70 -7.57
C ILE A 102 -2.12 -5.33 -8.70
N ALA A 103 -2.52 -4.06 -8.79
CA ALA A 103 -3.42 -3.58 -9.83
C ALA A 103 -2.85 -3.82 -11.23
N LYS A 104 -1.57 -3.50 -11.46
CA LYS A 104 -0.89 -3.78 -12.73
C LYS A 104 -0.80 -5.28 -13.02
N ALA A 105 -0.47 -6.10 -12.02
CA ALA A 105 -0.39 -7.54 -12.17
C ALA A 105 -1.77 -8.17 -12.51
N MET A 106 -2.86 -7.56 -12.04
CA MET A 106 -4.23 -7.95 -12.35
C MET A 106 -4.80 -7.25 -13.60
N GLY A 107 -4.00 -6.50 -14.36
CA GLY A 107 -4.43 -5.83 -15.59
C GLY A 107 -5.47 -4.72 -15.39
N MET A 108 -5.53 -4.11 -14.20
CA MET A 108 -6.36 -2.94 -13.92
C MET A 108 -5.71 -1.67 -14.49
N ASN A 109 -6.53 -0.66 -14.79
CA ASN A 109 -6.02 0.68 -15.01
C ASN A 109 -5.47 1.27 -13.69
N VAL A 110 -4.37 2.03 -13.75
CA VAL A 110 -3.81 2.72 -12.59
C VAL A 110 -3.54 4.16 -13.00
N PRO A 111 -4.42 5.13 -12.68
CA PRO A 111 -4.21 6.52 -13.06
C PRO A 111 -2.95 7.08 -12.41
N ALA A 112 -2.24 7.95 -13.13
CA ALA A 112 -1.11 8.69 -12.57
C ALA A 112 -1.66 9.85 -11.74
N LEU A 113 -1.31 9.87 -10.46
CA LEU A 113 -1.69 10.90 -9.50
C LEU A 113 -0.43 11.63 -9.06
N LYS A 114 -0.47 12.95 -9.06
CA LYS A 114 0.69 13.81 -8.79
C LYS A 114 0.99 13.91 -7.30
N ASN A 115 -0.05 13.97 -6.47
CA ASN A 115 0.02 14.29 -5.05
C ASN A 115 -0.45 13.12 -4.15
N ALA A 116 -0.60 11.91 -4.71
CA ALA A 116 -0.96 10.71 -3.96
C ALA A 116 0.27 10.08 -3.27
N THR A 117 0.73 10.67 -2.17
CA THR A 117 1.94 10.25 -1.43
C THR A 117 1.84 8.87 -0.80
N GLY A 118 0.62 8.42 -0.48
CA GLY A 118 0.41 7.18 0.28
C GLY A 118 0.58 7.35 1.80
N ASP A 119 0.70 8.56 2.31
CA ASP A 119 0.76 8.87 3.75
C ASP A 119 -0.33 9.89 4.14
N GLY A 120 -0.30 10.41 5.38
CA GLY A 120 -1.27 11.36 5.94
C GLY A 120 -1.37 12.69 5.19
N ASP A 121 -0.33 13.05 4.45
CA ASP A 121 -0.26 14.23 3.58
C ASP A 121 -0.81 13.99 2.16
N THR A 122 -1.27 12.77 1.85
CA THR A 122 -1.83 12.44 0.53
C THR A 122 -2.98 13.39 0.15
N ASP A 123 -3.03 13.75 -1.13
CA ASP A 123 -4.14 14.51 -1.70
C ASP A 123 -5.36 13.61 -1.89
N LEU A 124 -6.34 13.79 -1.00
CA LEU A 124 -7.58 13.02 -1.01
C LEU A 124 -8.55 13.54 -2.08
N GLY A 125 -8.51 14.84 -2.38
CA GLY A 125 -9.34 15.45 -3.43
C GLY A 125 -8.94 14.94 -4.81
N GLU A 126 -7.64 14.91 -5.12
CA GLU A 126 -7.12 14.34 -6.37
C GLU A 126 -7.55 12.87 -6.53
N LYS A 127 -7.49 12.08 -5.45
CA LYS A 127 -7.97 10.70 -5.47
C LYS A 127 -9.48 10.62 -5.72
N ALA A 128 -10.28 11.48 -5.09
CA ALA A 128 -11.73 11.49 -5.29
C ALA A 128 -12.11 11.82 -6.74
N GLU A 129 -11.44 12.82 -7.34
CA GLU A 129 -11.61 13.16 -8.76
C GLU A 129 -11.21 11.99 -9.67
N ALA A 130 -10.10 11.32 -9.37
CA ALA A 130 -9.68 10.13 -10.12
C ALA A 130 -10.69 8.99 -10.03
N VAL A 131 -11.34 8.80 -8.87
CA VAL A 131 -12.42 7.82 -8.72
C VAL A 131 -13.62 8.18 -9.60
N LEU A 132 -14.11 9.42 -9.50
CA LEU A 132 -15.26 9.88 -10.28
C LEU A 132 -15.00 9.84 -11.79
N ASN A 133 -13.77 10.13 -12.23
CA ASN A 133 -13.38 10.00 -13.63
C ASN A 133 -13.30 8.52 -14.06
N GLY A 134 -12.77 7.64 -13.20
CA GLY A 134 -12.72 6.21 -13.47
C GLY A 134 -14.11 5.58 -13.64
N LEU A 135 -15.09 6.00 -12.84
CA LEU A 135 -16.47 5.51 -12.93
C LEU A 135 -17.16 5.86 -14.26
N LYS A 136 -16.64 6.81 -15.04
CA LYS A 136 -17.18 7.14 -16.37
C LYS A 136 -16.77 6.11 -17.44
N THR A 137 -15.69 5.36 -17.21
CA THR A 137 -15.06 4.50 -18.23
C THR A 137 -14.91 3.05 -17.81
N TYR A 138 -14.91 2.74 -16.51
CA TYR A 138 -14.69 1.40 -15.97
C TYR A 138 -15.91 0.92 -15.19
N ASP A 139 -16.14 -0.40 -15.19
CA ASP A 139 -17.25 -1.02 -14.46
C ASP A 139 -17.08 -0.93 -12.93
N ALA A 140 -15.82 -0.88 -12.47
CA ALA A 140 -15.47 -0.79 -11.06
C ALA A 140 -14.29 0.15 -10.85
N VAL A 141 -14.27 0.79 -9.68
CA VAL A 141 -13.11 1.54 -9.21
C VAL A 141 -12.77 1.09 -7.80
N VAL A 142 -11.51 0.73 -7.57
CA VAL A 142 -10.94 0.48 -6.24
C VAL A 142 -10.10 1.68 -5.87
N ALA A 143 -10.29 2.23 -4.67
CA ALA A 143 -9.48 3.31 -4.15
C ALA A 143 -8.81 2.93 -2.84
N HIS A 144 -7.49 3.08 -2.78
CA HIS A 144 -6.69 2.75 -1.61
C HIS A 144 -6.26 4.00 -0.84
N ILE A 145 -6.60 4.03 0.45
CA ILE A 145 -6.35 5.14 1.37
C ILE A 145 -5.53 4.62 2.55
N ASN A 146 -4.27 5.07 2.66
CA ASN A 146 -3.27 4.44 3.54
C ASN A 146 -2.92 5.25 4.81
N GLY A 147 -3.17 6.57 4.83
CA GLY A 147 -2.61 7.44 5.88
C GLY A 147 -3.05 7.12 7.32
N ALA A 148 -4.16 6.42 7.52
CA ALA A 148 -4.58 5.96 8.84
C ALA A 148 -3.69 4.85 9.41
N ASP A 149 -3.12 4.02 8.52
CA ASP A 149 -2.21 2.94 8.87
C ASP A 149 -0.83 3.48 9.27
N GLU A 150 -0.28 4.40 8.46
CA GLU A 150 0.99 5.10 8.75
C GLU A 150 0.94 5.84 10.09
N ALA A 151 -0.18 6.51 10.39
CA ALA A 151 -0.39 7.17 11.68
C ALA A 151 -0.45 6.17 12.85
N ALA A 152 -1.00 4.97 12.61
CA ALA A 152 -1.06 3.91 13.61
C ALA A 152 0.33 3.31 13.89
N HIS A 153 1.12 3.03 12.85
CA HIS A 153 2.52 2.61 12.99
C HIS A 153 3.38 3.60 13.77
N ARG A 154 3.10 4.90 13.63
CA ARG A 154 3.72 5.98 14.42
C ARG A 154 3.18 6.11 15.84
N MET A 155 2.27 5.23 16.27
CA MET A 155 1.58 5.25 17.56
C MET A 155 0.88 6.60 17.83
N ASN A 156 0.44 7.29 16.76
CA ASN A 156 -0.15 8.60 16.84
C ASN A 156 -1.67 8.53 16.65
N MET A 157 -2.38 8.19 17.73
CA MET A 157 -3.84 8.07 17.73
C MET A 157 -4.54 9.35 17.23
N GLN A 158 -4.04 10.52 17.60
CA GLN A 158 -4.65 11.80 17.20
C GLN A 158 -4.51 12.07 15.70
N GLU A 159 -3.37 11.70 15.11
CA GLU A 159 -3.19 11.78 13.66
C GLU A 159 -4.11 10.80 12.93
N LYS A 160 -4.25 9.57 13.44
CA LYS A 160 -5.16 8.57 12.86
C LYS A 160 -6.61 9.07 12.84
N ILE A 161 -7.10 9.62 13.96
CA ILE A 161 -8.45 10.21 14.06
C ILE A 161 -8.61 11.33 13.04
N ARG A 162 -7.70 12.31 13.02
CA ARG A 162 -7.77 13.44 12.08
C ARG A 162 -7.75 12.99 10.62
N PHE A 163 -6.98 11.96 10.30
CA PHE A 163 -6.89 11.46 8.93
C PHE A 163 -8.17 10.72 8.50
N ILE A 164 -8.82 9.98 9.41
CA ILE A 164 -10.14 9.37 9.16
C ILE A 164 -11.18 10.47 8.90
N GLU A 165 -11.23 11.52 9.74
CA GLU A 165 -12.13 12.66 9.53
C GLU A 165 -11.84 13.41 8.22
N LYS A 166 -10.57 13.57 7.87
CA LYS A 166 -10.14 14.15 6.58
C LYS A 166 -10.63 13.29 5.42
N THR A 167 -10.50 11.97 5.52
CA THR A 167 -10.98 11.01 4.51
C THR A 167 -12.49 11.09 4.32
N ASP A 168 -13.26 11.21 5.40
CA ASP A 168 -14.70 11.41 5.31
C ASP A 168 -15.05 12.68 4.52
N ARG A 169 -14.48 13.83 4.93
CA ARG A 169 -14.82 15.13 4.31
C ARG A 169 -14.31 15.29 2.88
N GLU A 170 -13.06 14.91 2.62
CA GLU A 170 -12.33 15.26 1.39
C GLU A 170 -12.34 14.14 0.35
N PHE A 171 -12.77 12.93 0.70
CA PHE A 171 -12.82 11.80 -0.22
C PHE A 171 -14.21 11.18 -0.29
N LEU A 172 -14.70 10.62 0.83
CA LEU A 172 -15.96 9.87 0.85
C LEU A 172 -17.16 10.76 0.51
N ARG A 173 -17.26 11.92 1.15
CA ARG A 173 -18.34 12.87 0.88
C ARG A 173 -18.40 13.29 -0.59
N ILE A 174 -17.25 13.64 -1.17
CA ILE A 174 -17.15 14.08 -2.57
C ILE A 174 -17.65 12.97 -3.51
N ILE A 175 -17.20 11.73 -3.30
CA ILE A 175 -17.64 10.59 -4.10
C ILE A 175 -19.14 10.37 -3.91
N TYR A 176 -19.59 10.25 -2.66
CA TYR A 176 -20.98 9.94 -2.34
C TYR A 176 -21.95 10.97 -2.95
N GLU A 177 -21.63 12.26 -2.89
CA GLU A 177 -22.44 13.35 -3.45
C GLU A 177 -22.50 13.35 -4.99
N ASN A 178 -21.54 12.73 -5.68
CA ASN A 178 -21.41 12.76 -7.14
C ASN A 178 -21.69 11.44 -7.86
N ILE A 179 -21.80 10.32 -7.16
CA ILE A 179 -22.22 9.04 -7.74
C ILE A 179 -23.74 8.92 -7.85
N LYS A 180 -24.20 8.14 -8.83
CA LYS A 180 -25.61 7.75 -9.04
C LYS A 180 -25.68 6.30 -9.49
N ASN A 181 -26.67 5.54 -9.02
CA ASN A 181 -26.87 4.12 -9.35
C ASN A 181 -25.58 3.29 -9.23
N THR A 182 -24.78 3.61 -8.22
CA THR A 182 -23.44 3.03 -8.00
C THR A 182 -23.38 2.48 -6.58
N ALA A 183 -22.88 1.26 -6.44
CA ALA A 183 -22.58 0.68 -5.14
C ALA A 183 -21.27 1.27 -4.60
N LEU A 184 -21.31 1.85 -3.41
CA LEU A 184 -20.14 2.30 -2.66
C LEU A 184 -19.94 1.37 -1.46
N THR A 185 -18.80 0.70 -1.43
CA THR A 185 -18.37 -0.13 -0.29
C THR A 185 -17.09 0.44 0.29
N ILE A 186 -17.10 0.67 1.60
CA ILE A 186 -15.97 1.13 2.40
C ILE A 186 -15.59 -0.02 3.33
N VAL A 187 -14.34 -0.44 3.31
CA VAL A 187 -13.83 -1.56 4.11
C VAL A 187 -12.35 -1.35 4.37
N SER A 188 -11.88 -1.75 5.55
CA SER A 188 -10.45 -1.85 5.84
C SER A 188 -9.94 -3.23 5.45
N ASP A 189 -8.71 -3.34 4.96
CA ASP A 189 -8.07 -4.62 4.64
C ASP A 189 -7.50 -5.32 5.88
N HIS A 190 -7.12 -4.54 6.90
CA HIS A 190 -6.69 -5.06 8.21
C HIS A 190 -6.92 -4.06 9.35
N GLN A 191 -6.63 -4.51 10.58
CA GLN A 191 -6.54 -3.67 11.77
C GLN A 191 -5.09 -3.26 12.03
N THR A 192 -4.88 -2.03 12.53
CA THR A 192 -3.58 -1.55 12.99
C THR A 192 -3.74 -0.73 14.26
N SER A 193 -3.07 -1.14 15.33
CA SER A 193 -3.23 -0.52 16.65
C SER A 193 -2.29 0.67 16.83
N SER A 194 -2.87 1.81 17.22
CA SER A 194 -2.11 3.00 17.60
C SER A 194 -1.42 2.87 18.96
N ILE A 195 -1.68 1.80 19.72
CA ILE A 195 -1.02 1.51 21.01
C ILE A 195 0.28 0.77 20.76
N THR A 196 0.26 -0.25 19.90
CA THR A 196 1.41 -1.12 19.65
C THR A 196 2.20 -0.74 18.40
N GLY A 197 1.59 0.01 17.48
CA GLY A 197 2.15 0.33 16.17
C GLY A 197 2.16 -0.84 15.21
N LYS A 198 1.41 -1.92 15.48
CA LYS A 198 1.45 -3.17 14.73
C LYS A 198 0.10 -3.54 14.13
N HIS A 199 0.15 -4.34 13.07
CA HIS A 199 -1.03 -4.99 12.52
C HIS A 199 -1.61 -5.98 13.53
N GLU A 200 -2.94 -6.01 13.60
CA GLU A 200 -3.68 -6.92 14.48
C GLU A 200 -4.56 -7.85 13.65
N LYS A 201 -4.76 -9.06 14.17
CA LYS A 201 -5.69 -10.03 13.59
C LYS A 201 -7.09 -9.75 14.15
N GLY A 202 -8.09 -9.75 13.29
CA GLY A 202 -9.48 -9.59 13.73
C GLY A 202 -10.42 -9.21 12.60
N PRO A 203 -11.73 -9.19 12.87
CA PRO A 203 -12.71 -8.69 11.92
C PRO A 203 -12.54 -7.17 11.72
N VAL A 204 -12.79 -6.70 10.50
CA VAL A 204 -12.77 -5.28 10.15
C VAL A 204 -14.18 -4.80 9.88
N ASP A 205 -14.44 -3.53 10.17
CA ASP A 205 -15.73 -2.92 9.86
C ASP A 205 -15.84 -2.65 8.35
N TYR A 206 -17.07 -2.78 7.84
CA TYR A 206 -17.39 -2.38 6.48
C TYR A 206 -18.76 -1.71 6.41
N ILE A 207 -18.91 -0.80 5.45
CA ILE A 207 -20.16 -0.10 5.13
C ILE A 207 -20.39 -0.27 3.64
N SER A 208 -21.60 -0.66 3.23
CA SER A 208 -21.97 -0.73 1.82
C SER A 208 -23.33 -0.09 1.58
N ASN A 209 -23.45 0.70 0.53
CA ASN A 209 -24.67 1.39 0.15
C ASN A 209 -24.77 1.53 -1.37
N ILE A 210 -25.99 1.48 -1.93
CA ILE A 210 -26.26 1.84 -3.32
C ILE A 210 -26.99 3.17 -3.31
N ARG A 211 -26.39 4.20 -3.92
CA ARG A 211 -27.06 5.49 -4.06
C ARG A 211 -27.99 5.47 -5.27
N GLU A 212 -29.26 5.18 -5.03
CA GLU A 212 -30.30 5.22 -6.05
C GLU A 212 -30.66 6.66 -6.44
N GLU A 213 -31.05 6.85 -7.70
CA GLU A 213 -31.63 8.12 -8.15
C GLU A 213 -33.08 8.22 -7.66
N PHE A 214 -33.35 9.13 -6.73
CA PHE A 214 -34.72 9.41 -6.28
C PHE A 214 -35.51 10.02 -7.45
N THR A 215 -36.34 9.21 -8.09
CA THR A 215 -37.31 9.68 -9.08
C THR A 215 -38.67 9.83 -8.41
N TRP A 216 -39.18 11.06 -8.34
CA TRP A 216 -40.59 11.28 -8.00
C TRP A 216 -41.43 10.69 -9.13
N GLN A 217 -42.08 9.55 -8.90
CA GLN A 217 -43.23 9.16 -9.71
C GLN A 217 -44.37 10.14 -9.38
N ARG A 218 -44.67 11.03 -10.32
CA ARG A 218 -45.91 11.81 -10.32
C ARG A 218 -47.04 10.98 -10.89
#